data_AF-A0A8J7CF62-F1
#
_entry.id   AF-A0A8J7CF62-F1
#
_cell.length_a   1.000
_cell.length_b   1.000
_cell.length_c   1.000
_cell.angle_alpha   90.00
_cell.angle_beta   90.00
_cell.angle_gamma   90.00
#
_symmetry.space_group_name_H-M   'P 1'
#
loop_
_entity.id
_entity.type
_entity.pdbx_description
1 polymer ?
#
loop_
_entity_poly.entity_id
_entity_poly.type
_entity_poly.pdbx_seq_one_letter_code
_entity_poly.pdbx_strand_id
1 'polypeptide(L)'
;MNPTDHERFELEIAAFLAGRLTGEECEALRTHIETCESCAGVVEAWAPVAAGFRIAGDRLLAPHPDSRELLRYARGETAGGDSLIEHLKTCPTCLLEVEGARTVPAAKEVRPSLKITRYVSMALAAGLVLGLGLATMLRDPGTGLALGHGATQLYTLEEAVRSSNDATVLEVDRESTVLPLVLIPAVPAGAAPDADFTIEITDGQGDTAWSSRFTAAELNRYLEVSGVLTLLVPAQPEGTYTLQLASEDGPIQEFRFEVRQR
;
A
#
# COMPACT_ATOMS: atom_id res chain seq x y z
N MET A 1 -21.35 26.29 -5.38
CA MET A 1 -20.53 25.42 -4.52
C MET A 1 -19.08 25.71 -4.85
N ASN A 2 -18.24 25.92 -3.84
CA ASN A 2 -16.86 26.33 -4.06
C ASN A 2 -16.01 25.09 -4.40
N PRO A 3 -15.09 25.15 -5.38
CA PRO A 3 -14.21 24.02 -5.74
C PRO A 3 -13.43 23.46 -4.54
N THR A 4 -13.13 24.31 -3.55
CA THR A 4 -12.43 23.95 -2.31
C THR A 4 -13.21 23.00 -1.40
N ASP A 5 -14.53 22.89 -1.55
CA ASP A 5 -15.32 21.96 -0.75
C ASP A 5 -15.15 20.52 -1.22
N HIS A 6 -14.92 20.31 -2.53
CA HIS A 6 -14.78 18.98 -3.13
C HIS A 6 -13.48 18.30 -2.69
N GLU A 7 -12.34 18.96 -2.82
CA GLU A 7 -11.04 18.41 -2.42
C GLU A 7 -11.03 18.05 -0.93
N ARG A 8 -11.63 18.91 -0.09
CA ARG A 8 -11.77 18.64 1.34
C ARG A 8 -12.60 17.37 1.58
N PHE A 9 -13.76 17.25 0.94
CA PHE A 9 -14.64 16.09 1.13
C PHE A 9 -14.04 14.80 0.57
N GLU A 10 -13.32 14.85 -0.55
CA GLU A 10 -12.63 13.69 -1.11
C GLU A 10 -11.61 13.10 -0.13
N LEU A 11 -10.89 13.96 0.60
CA LEU A 11 -9.96 13.51 1.64
C LEU A 11 -10.66 12.96 2.89
N GLU A 12 -11.85 13.48 3.22
CA GLU A 12 -12.65 13.02 4.37
C GLU A 12 -13.39 11.69 4.10
N ILE A 13 -13.59 11.28 2.84
CA ILE A 13 -14.29 10.03 2.48
C ILE A 13 -13.64 8.79 3.12
N ALA A 14 -12.30 8.72 3.18
CA ALA A 14 -11.62 7.59 3.80
C ALA A 14 -11.94 7.48 5.30
N ALA A 15 -11.90 8.61 6.02
CA ALA A 15 -12.25 8.67 7.44
C ALA A 15 -13.74 8.37 7.70
N PHE A 16 -14.62 8.83 6.80
CA PHE A 16 -16.04 8.53 6.82
C PHE A 16 -16.32 7.03 6.64
N LEU A 17 -15.72 6.39 5.64
CA LEU A 17 -15.91 4.96 5.38
C LEU A 17 -15.30 4.05 6.45
N ALA A 18 -14.26 4.54 7.14
CA ALA A 18 -13.70 3.91 8.32
C ALA A 18 -14.56 4.12 9.59
N GLY A 19 -15.62 4.93 9.54
CA GLY A 19 -16.48 5.23 10.67
C GLY A 19 -15.83 6.12 11.74
N ARG A 20 -14.76 6.85 11.39
CA ARG A 20 -13.98 7.68 12.31
C ARG A 20 -14.45 9.13 12.36
N LEU A 21 -15.18 9.56 11.33
CA LEU A 21 -15.73 10.90 11.23
C LEU A 21 -17.03 10.99 12.06
N THR A 22 -17.17 12.00 12.93
CA THR A 22 -18.29 12.13 13.87
C THR A 22 -18.92 13.52 13.86
N GLY A 23 -20.12 13.67 14.44
CA GLY A 23 -20.76 14.97 14.61
C GLY A 23 -21.08 15.70 13.30
N GLU A 24 -20.89 17.02 13.32
CA GLU A 24 -21.24 17.94 12.23
C GLU A 24 -20.50 17.63 10.92
N GLU A 25 -19.22 17.26 11.00
CA GLU A 25 -18.41 16.89 9.83
C GLU A 25 -19.03 15.67 9.10
N CYS A 26 -19.54 14.71 9.87
CA CYS A 26 -20.11 13.46 9.33
C CYS A 26 -21.45 13.70 8.67
N GLU A 27 -22.25 14.60 9.22
CA GLU A 27 -23.50 15.02 8.59
C GLU A 27 -23.24 15.85 7.34
N ALA A 28 -22.31 16.80 7.39
CA ALA A 28 -21.95 17.65 6.25
C ALA A 28 -21.47 16.82 5.05
N LEU A 29 -20.54 15.88 5.27
CA LEU A 29 -20.04 15.01 4.20
C LEU A 29 -21.13 14.06 3.68
N ARG A 30 -21.99 13.51 4.55
CA ARG A 30 -23.10 12.64 4.12
C ARG A 30 -24.08 13.39 3.21
N THR A 31 -24.49 14.59 3.60
CA THR A 31 -25.35 15.45 2.78
C THR A 31 -24.67 15.83 1.46
N HIS A 32 -23.35 16.05 1.46
CA HIS A 32 -22.61 16.31 0.24
C HIS A 32 -22.62 15.10 -0.71
N ILE A 33 -22.30 13.90 -0.21
CA ILE A 33 -22.31 12.65 -0.99
C ILE A 33 -23.68 12.40 -1.63
N GLU A 34 -24.77 12.66 -0.91
CA GLU A 34 -26.14 12.51 -1.43
C GLU A 34 -26.47 13.43 -2.61
N THR A 35 -25.75 14.56 -2.74
CA THR A 35 -26.02 15.59 -3.74
C THR A 35 -24.93 15.74 -4.80
N CYS A 36 -23.81 15.01 -4.66
CA CYS A 36 -22.65 15.08 -5.52
C CYS A 36 -22.31 13.71 -6.12
N GLU A 37 -22.59 13.53 -7.42
CA GLU A 37 -22.35 12.27 -8.15
C GLU A 37 -20.88 11.84 -8.15
N SER A 38 -19.94 12.79 -8.25
CA SER A 38 -18.50 12.50 -8.21
C SER A 38 -18.06 11.94 -6.87
N CYS A 39 -18.46 12.56 -5.74
CA CYS A 39 -18.15 12.06 -4.41
C CYS A 39 -18.86 10.72 -4.12
N ALA A 40 -20.07 10.53 -4.62
CA ALA A 40 -20.79 9.24 -4.53
C ALA A 40 -20.02 8.12 -5.25
N GLY A 41 -19.48 8.39 -6.45
CA GLY A 41 -18.64 7.44 -7.18
C GLY A 41 -17.36 7.06 -6.43
N VAL A 42 -16.71 8.03 -5.78
CA VAL A 42 -15.53 7.76 -4.93
C VAL A 42 -15.92 6.87 -3.73
N VAL A 43 -17.03 7.17 -3.05
CA VAL A 43 -17.53 6.33 -1.95
C VAL A 43 -17.82 4.90 -2.40
N GLU A 44 -18.46 4.73 -3.56
CA GLU A 44 -18.75 3.42 -4.13
C GLU A 44 -17.48 2.63 -4.42
N ALA A 45 -16.48 3.27 -5.03
CA ALA A 45 -15.18 2.65 -5.32
C ALA A 45 -14.42 2.21 -4.05
N TRP A 46 -14.51 3.00 -2.97
CA TRP A 46 -13.81 2.74 -1.71
C TRP A 46 -14.55 1.83 -0.73
N ALA A 47 -15.87 1.64 -0.89
CA ALA A 47 -16.67 0.86 0.04
C ALA A 47 -16.15 -0.59 0.25
N PRO A 48 -15.72 -1.34 -0.78
CA PRO A 48 -15.17 -2.69 -0.59
C PRO A 48 -13.87 -2.70 0.21
N VAL A 49 -12.98 -1.74 -0.08
CA VAL A 49 -11.68 -1.57 0.60
C VAL A 49 -11.91 -1.22 2.07
N ALA A 50 -12.78 -0.26 2.35
CA ALA A 50 -13.15 0.14 3.70
C ALA A 50 -13.87 -0.96 4.48
N ALA A 51 -14.68 -1.80 3.82
CA ALA A 51 -15.27 -2.98 4.45
C ALA A 51 -14.18 -3.98 4.89
N GLY A 52 -13.14 -4.18 4.06
CA GLY A 52 -11.94 -4.94 4.44
C GLY A 52 -11.25 -4.36 5.67
N PHE A 53 -11.08 -3.03 5.73
CA PHE A 53 -10.51 -2.35 6.89
C PHE A 53 -11.40 -2.48 8.14
N ARG A 54 -12.72 -2.38 8.04
CA ARG A 54 -13.64 -2.54 9.19
C ARG A 54 -13.67 -3.97 9.74
N ILE A 55 -13.58 -4.98 8.88
CA ILE A 55 -13.50 -6.38 9.30
C ILE A 55 -12.21 -6.65 10.08
N ALA A 56 -11.12 -5.99 9.69
CA ALA A 56 -9.83 -6.12 10.37
C ALA A 56 -9.62 -5.13 11.54
N GLY A 57 -10.34 -4.01 11.57
CA GLY A 57 -10.36 -3.03 12.65
C GLY A 57 -9.00 -2.44 13.02
N ASP A 58 -8.82 -2.12 14.31
CA ASP A 58 -7.55 -1.64 14.90
C ASP A 58 -6.38 -2.64 14.74
N ARG A 59 -6.64 -3.87 14.27
CA ARG A 59 -5.63 -4.92 14.13
C ARG A 59 -4.78 -4.78 12.86
N LEU A 60 -5.28 -4.10 11.82
CA LEU A 60 -4.48 -3.78 10.62
C LEU A 60 -3.45 -2.68 10.89
N LEU A 61 -3.70 -1.83 11.88
CA LEU A 61 -2.81 -0.73 12.28
C LEU A 61 -2.09 -1.02 13.61
N ALA A 62 -2.35 -2.18 14.22
CA ALA A 62 -1.58 -2.63 15.36
C ALA A 62 -0.13 -2.80 14.91
N PRO A 63 0.86 -2.35 15.71
CA PRO A 63 2.25 -2.52 15.37
C PRO A 63 2.51 -4.00 15.10
N HIS A 64 3.03 -4.28 13.90
CA HIS A 64 3.38 -5.64 13.52
C HIS A 64 4.51 -6.15 14.43
N PRO A 65 4.48 -7.43 14.83
CA PRO A 65 5.61 -8.04 15.52
C PRO A 65 6.88 -7.93 14.67
N ASP A 66 8.03 -7.71 15.31
CA ASP A 66 9.32 -7.65 14.63
C ASP A 66 9.59 -8.97 13.90
N SER A 67 10.09 -8.93 12.66
CA SER A 67 10.42 -10.14 11.89
C SER A 67 11.35 -11.10 12.63
N ARG A 68 12.26 -10.62 13.48
CA ARG A 68 13.10 -11.47 14.36
C ARG A 68 12.26 -12.18 15.40
N GLU A 69 11.24 -11.54 15.96
CA GLU A 69 10.31 -12.19 16.89
C GLU A 69 9.50 -13.29 16.17
N LEU A 70 8.99 -13.01 14.97
CA LEU A 70 8.31 -13.99 14.11
C LEU A 70 9.21 -15.18 13.77
N LEU A 71 10.47 -14.93 13.39
CA LEU A 71 11.45 -15.97 13.11
C LEU A 71 11.79 -16.83 14.34
N ARG A 72 11.99 -16.20 15.50
CA ARG A 72 12.25 -16.92 16.75
C ARG A 72 11.05 -17.78 17.14
N TYR A 73 9.83 -17.25 16.99
CA TYR A 73 8.60 -17.99 17.24
C TYR A 73 8.44 -19.17 16.26
N ALA A 74 8.68 -18.94 14.97
CA ALA A 74 8.64 -19.97 13.93
C ALA A 74 9.61 -21.12 14.21
N ARG A 75 10.81 -20.82 14.71
CA ARG A 75 11.85 -21.80 15.07
C ARG A 75 11.65 -22.47 16.43
N GLY A 76 10.65 -22.05 17.21
CA GLY A 76 10.44 -22.54 18.57
C GLY A 76 11.45 -22.03 19.60
N GLU A 77 12.16 -20.93 19.30
CA GLU A 77 13.11 -20.27 20.20
C GLU A 77 12.42 -19.33 21.21
N THR A 78 11.14 -19.05 20.99
CA THR A 78 10.23 -18.37 21.93
C THR A 78 8.84 -18.99 21.83
N ALA A 79 8.10 -19.01 22.93
CA ALA A 79 6.71 -19.45 22.94
C ALA A 79 5.75 -18.45 22.27
N GLY A 80 6.21 -17.21 22.03
CA GLY A 80 5.37 -16.10 21.60
C GLY A 80 4.48 -15.60 22.75
N GLY A 81 4.41 -14.29 22.96
CA GLY A 81 3.45 -13.73 23.93
C GLY A 81 2.00 -13.91 23.45
N ASP A 82 1.02 -13.79 24.36
CA ASP A 82 -0.41 -13.85 24.02
C ASP A 82 -0.77 -12.85 22.90
N SER A 83 -0.13 -11.68 22.90
CA SER A 83 -0.28 -10.66 21.85
C SER A 83 0.17 -11.16 20.47
N LEU A 84 1.30 -11.88 20.39
CA LEU A 84 1.79 -12.43 19.13
C LEU A 84 0.86 -13.52 18.61
N ILE A 85 0.45 -14.43 19.50
CA ILE A 85 -0.46 -15.53 19.13
C ILE A 85 -1.80 -14.98 18.64
N GLU A 86 -2.34 -13.97 19.30
CA GLU A 86 -3.59 -13.33 18.87
C GLU A 86 -3.41 -12.58 17.55
N HIS A 87 -2.28 -11.89 17.35
CA HIS A 87 -1.97 -11.22 16.08
C HIS A 87 -1.91 -12.21 14.91
N LEU A 88 -1.24 -13.36 15.09
CA LEU A 88 -1.11 -14.39 14.05
C LEU A 88 -2.43 -15.04 13.64
N LYS A 89 -3.46 -15.02 14.50
CA LYS A 89 -4.82 -15.47 14.12
C LYS A 89 -5.51 -14.50 13.17
N THR A 90 -5.05 -13.26 13.11
CA THR A 90 -5.76 -12.15 12.46
C THR A 90 -5.00 -11.50 11.32
N CYS A 91 -3.68 -11.67 11.26
CA CYS A 91 -2.82 -11.10 10.23
C CYS A 91 -2.26 -12.19 9.32
N PRO A 92 -2.84 -12.41 8.12
CA PRO A 92 -2.39 -13.43 7.17
C PRO A 92 -0.93 -13.27 6.76
N THR A 93 -0.43 -12.03 6.65
CA THR A 93 0.96 -11.74 6.25
C THR A 93 1.96 -12.26 7.29
N CYS A 94 1.77 -11.95 8.57
CA CYS A 94 2.64 -12.44 9.64
C CYS A 94 2.53 -13.96 9.81
N LEU A 95 1.35 -14.55 9.57
CA LEU A 95 1.18 -16.00 9.57
C LEU A 95 2.00 -16.65 8.44
N LEU A 96 1.92 -16.12 7.22
CA LEU A 96 2.70 -16.59 6.07
C LEU A 96 4.21 -16.51 6.32
N GLU A 97 4.69 -15.44 6.97
CA GLU A 97 6.10 -15.32 7.35
C GLU A 97 6.52 -16.42 8.33
N VAL A 98 5.70 -16.71 9.35
CA VAL A 98 5.96 -17.80 10.31
C VAL A 98 5.94 -19.17 9.65
N GLU A 99 4.97 -19.43 8.76
CA GLU A 99 4.87 -20.69 8.01
C GLU A 99 6.04 -20.87 7.04
N GLY A 100 6.42 -19.82 6.32
CA GLY A 100 7.62 -19.79 5.48
C GLY A 100 8.87 -20.09 6.28
N ALA A 101 9.05 -19.44 7.42
CA ALA A 101 10.18 -19.66 8.32
C ALA A 101 10.22 -21.08 8.91
N ARG A 102 9.07 -21.74 9.13
CA ARG A 102 8.99 -23.13 9.58
C ARG A 102 9.38 -24.14 8.50
N THR A 103 9.10 -23.82 7.23
CA THR A 103 9.39 -24.72 6.10
C THR A 103 10.84 -24.63 5.64
N VAL A 104 11.51 -23.50 5.88
CA VAL A 104 12.96 -23.38 5.65
C VAL A 104 13.68 -24.04 6.83
N PRO A 105 14.33 -25.21 6.64
CA PRO A 105 15.11 -25.81 7.72
C PRO A 105 16.16 -24.79 8.16
N ALA A 106 16.20 -24.49 9.47
CA ALA A 106 17.24 -23.66 10.05
C ALA A 106 18.56 -24.12 9.45
N ALA A 107 19.21 -23.23 8.69
CA ALA A 107 20.40 -23.58 7.94
C ALA A 107 21.42 -24.12 8.93
N LYS A 108 21.44 -25.45 9.11
CA LYS A 108 22.54 -26.15 9.75
C LYS A 108 23.72 -25.67 8.95
N GLU A 109 24.66 -24.98 9.60
CA GLU A 109 25.93 -24.58 8.99
C GLU A 109 26.37 -25.71 8.06
N VAL A 110 26.13 -25.52 6.76
CA VAL A 110 26.34 -26.59 5.80
C VAL A 110 27.84 -26.60 5.65
N ARG A 111 28.52 -27.40 6.49
CA ARG A 111 29.90 -27.77 6.22
C ARG A 111 29.87 -28.39 4.83
N PRO A 112 30.54 -27.79 3.82
CA PRO A 112 30.44 -28.26 2.45
C PRO A 112 31.02 -29.67 2.38
N SER A 113 30.13 -30.67 2.41
CA SER A 113 30.50 -32.06 2.20
C SER A 113 30.59 -32.25 0.69
N LEU A 114 31.81 -32.45 0.19
CA LEU A 114 32.18 -32.64 -1.21
C LEU A 114 31.44 -33.79 -1.95
N LYS A 115 30.55 -34.52 -1.29
CA LYS A 115 29.81 -35.66 -1.85
C LYS A 115 28.39 -35.33 -2.37
N ILE A 116 27.91 -34.09 -2.21
CA ILE A 116 26.51 -33.70 -2.48
C ILE A 116 26.27 -33.24 -3.95
N THR A 117 27.31 -33.13 -4.77
CA THR A 117 27.21 -32.60 -6.14
C THR A 117 26.36 -33.43 -7.11
N ARG A 118 26.18 -34.74 -6.87
CA ARG A 118 25.37 -35.60 -7.76
C ARG A 118 23.85 -35.55 -7.52
N TYR A 119 23.41 -35.15 -6.32
CA TYR A 119 21.98 -35.08 -6.00
C TYR A 119 21.39 -33.68 -6.21
N VAL A 120 22.23 -32.63 -6.11
CA VAL A 120 21.82 -31.24 -6.32
C VAL A 120 21.42 -30.97 -7.77
N SER A 121 22.05 -31.63 -8.75
CA SER A 121 21.70 -31.48 -10.17
C SER A 121 20.30 -32.03 -10.50
N MET A 122 19.87 -33.11 -9.85
CA MET A 122 18.51 -33.63 -10.03
C MET A 122 17.45 -32.79 -9.30
N ALA A 123 17.78 -32.26 -8.12
CA ALA A 123 16.87 -31.38 -7.38
C ALA A 123 16.65 -30.03 -8.10
N LEU A 124 17.70 -29.45 -8.69
CA LEU A 124 17.59 -28.22 -9.49
C LEU A 124 16.74 -28.42 -10.76
N ALA A 125 16.87 -29.57 -11.43
CA ALA A 125 16.05 -29.88 -12.60
C ALA A 125 14.55 -30.00 -12.24
N ALA A 126 14.23 -30.66 -11.13
CA ALA A 126 12.85 -30.76 -10.64
C ALA A 126 12.29 -29.39 -10.21
N GLY A 127 13.10 -28.58 -9.54
CA GLY A 127 12.72 -27.22 -9.13
C GLY A 127 12.45 -26.30 -10.32
N LEU A 128 13.24 -26.39 -11.39
CA LEU A 128 13.02 -25.62 -12.63
C LEU A 128 11.72 -26.01 -13.34
N VAL A 129 11.36 -27.29 -13.38
CA VAL A 129 10.12 -27.75 -14.00
C VAL A 129 8.89 -27.29 -13.20
N LEU A 130 8.96 -27.38 -11.86
CA LEU A 130 7.90 -26.87 -10.99
C LEU A 130 7.76 -25.35 -11.05
N GLY A 131 8.88 -24.63 -11.09
CA GLY A 131 8.90 -23.17 -11.25
C GLY A 131 8.31 -22.71 -12.58
N LEU A 132 8.61 -23.41 -13.69
CA LEU A 132 8.00 -23.11 -14.98
C LEU A 132 6.48 -23.36 -14.98
N GLY A 133 6.04 -24.45 -14.35
CA GLY A 133 4.61 -24.77 -14.23
C GLY A 133 3.84 -23.72 -13.43
N LEU A 134 4.39 -23.30 -12.29
CA LEU A 134 3.79 -22.25 -11.45
C LEU A 134 3.76 -20.90 -12.18
N ALA A 135 4.83 -20.54 -12.89
CA ALA A 135 4.90 -19.32 -13.67
C ALA A 135 3.88 -19.29 -14.83
N THR A 136 3.53 -20.44 -15.41
CA THR A 136 2.45 -20.52 -16.41
C THR A 136 1.06 -20.45 -15.80
N MET A 137 0.85 -21.01 -14.61
CA MET A 137 -0.43 -20.91 -13.89
C MET A 137 -0.71 -19.48 -13.38
N LEU A 138 0.33 -18.79 -12.91
CA LEU A 138 0.23 -17.38 -12.49
C LEU A 138 0.10 -16.41 -13.68
N ARG A 139 0.29 -16.90 -14.92
CA ARG A 139 0.12 -16.13 -16.15
C ARG A 139 -1.29 -16.23 -16.73
N ASP A 140 -2.17 -17.06 -16.15
CA ASP A 140 -3.56 -17.15 -16.56
C ASP A 140 -4.39 -16.13 -15.76
N PRO A 141 -4.85 -15.02 -16.36
CA PRO A 141 -5.52 -13.94 -15.64
C PRO A 141 -6.97 -14.28 -15.22
N GLY A 142 -7.41 -15.52 -15.43
CA GLY A 142 -8.82 -15.93 -15.37
C GLY A 142 -9.40 -16.31 -14.01
N THR A 143 -8.67 -16.17 -12.90
CA THR A 143 -9.21 -16.48 -11.55
C THR A 143 -9.19 -15.29 -10.59
N GLY A 144 -9.51 -14.10 -11.12
CA GLY A 144 -10.01 -13.01 -10.30
C GLY A 144 -11.48 -13.28 -9.92
N LEU A 145 -11.79 -13.28 -8.63
CA LEU A 145 -13.16 -13.17 -8.14
C LEU A 145 -13.79 -11.89 -8.73
N ALA A 146 -14.59 -12.06 -9.77
CA ALA A 146 -15.34 -10.99 -10.40
C ALA A 146 -16.48 -10.56 -9.47
N LEU A 147 -16.21 -9.56 -8.63
CA LEU A 147 -17.25 -8.65 -8.16
C LEU A 147 -17.33 -7.53 -9.21
N GLY A 148 -18.43 -7.51 -9.97
CA GLY A 148 -18.70 -6.48 -10.96
C GLY A 148 -18.85 -5.11 -10.31
N HIS A 149 -18.47 -4.07 -11.07
CA HIS A 149 -18.09 -2.69 -10.68
C HIS A 149 -16.62 -2.62 -10.27
N GLY A 150 -15.78 -2.19 -11.22
CA GLY A 150 -14.33 -2.36 -11.23
C GLY A 150 -13.68 -2.01 -9.91
N ALA A 151 -13.20 -3.03 -9.19
CA ALA A 151 -12.44 -2.83 -7.97
C ALA A 151 -11.20 -2.01 -8.30
N THR A 152 -11.17 -0.74 -7.87
CA THR A 152 -10.00 0.11 -8.05
C THR A 152 -8.87 -0.48 -7.21
N GLN A 153 -7.81 -0.92 -7.89
CA GLN A 153 -6.65 -1.48 -7.21
C GLN A 153 -5.93 -0.38 -6.43
N LEU A 154 -5.70 -0.62 -5.14
CA LEU A 154 -4.95 0.29 -4.28
C LEU A 154 -3.46 0.05 -4.48
N TYR A 155 -2.71 1.08 -4.86
CA TYR A 155 -1.27 0.96 -5.07
C TYR A 155 -0.52 1.60 -3.90
N THR A 156 0.26 0.78 -3.20
CA THR A 156 1.15 1.26 -2.14
C THR A 156 2.51 1.56 -2.73
N LEU A 157 2.99 2.79 -2.54
CA LEU A 157 4.38 3.15 -2.82
C LEU A 157 5.21 2.82 -1.59
N GLU A 158 5.54 1.53 -1.46
CA GLU A 158 6.33 1.01 -0.34
C GLU A 158 7.78 1.47 -0.49
N GLU A 159 8.17 2.39 0.38
CA GLU A 159 9.54 2.83 0.64
C GLU A 159 10.13 3.79 -0.41
N ALA A 160 10.40 5.03 0.04
CA ALA A 160 11.30 5.96 -0.64
C ALA A 160 12.73 5.43 -0.46
N VAL A 161 13.06 4.35 -1.16
CA VAL A 161 14.40 3.78 -1.09
C VAL A 161 15.33 4.83 -1.68
N ARG A 162 16.14 5.48 -0.83
CA ARG A 162 17.22 6.40 -1.23
C ARG A 162 18.24 5.78 -2.20
N SER A 163 18.05 4.53 -2.64
CA SER A 163 18.95 3.79 -3.54
C SER A 163 18.30 2.70 -4.40
N SER A 164 16.97 2.53 -4.44
CA SER A 164 16.36 1.60 -5.42
C SER A 164 16.21 2.35 -6.73
N ASN A 165 16.93 1.92 -7.76
CA ASN A 165 16.70 2.41 -9.11
C ASN A 165 15.48 1.75 -9.77
N ASP A 166 14.89 0.73 -9.12
CA ASP A 166 13.77 -0.01 -9.69
C ASP A 166 12.47 0.73 -9.39
N ALA A 167 11.75 1.09 -10.45
CA ALA A 167 10.44 1.72 -10.35
C ALA A 167 9.37 0.69 -9.97
N THR A 168 8.45 1.07 -9.08
CA THR A 168 7.27 0.26 -8.77
C THR A 168 6.35 0.21 -9.99
N VAL A 169 6.03 -0.97 -10.51
CA VAL A 169 5.15 -1.13 -11.67
C VAL A 169 3.69 -1.19 -11.20
N LEU A 170 2.87 -0.28 -11.71
CA LEU A 170 1.43 -0.19 -11.46
C LEU A 170 0.69 -0.69 -12.70
N GLU A 171 -0.01 -1.82 -12.61
CA GLU A 171 -0.88 -2.33 -13.67
C GLU A 171 -2.27 -1.72 -13.54
N VAL A 172 -2.60 -0.73 -14.37
CA VAL A 172 -3.84 0.05 -14.31
C VAL A 172 -4.80 -0.39 -15.42
N ASP A 173 -6.08 -0.58 -15.10
CA ASP A 173 -7.09 -0.86 -16.12
C ASP A 173 -7.29 0.37 -17.04
N ARG A 174 -7.38 0.15 -18.35
CA ARG A 174 -7.62 1.21 -19.36
C ARG A 174 -8.91 2.00 -19.11
N GLU A 175 -9.89 1.40 -18.44
CA GLU A 175 -11.15 2.05 -18.11
C GLU A 175 -11.08 2.87 -16.80
N SER A 176 -9.99 2.77 -16.04
CA SER A 176 -9.81 3.53 -14.80
C SER A 176 -9.64 5.03 -15.10
N THR A 177 -10.42 5.86 -14.43
CA THR A 177 -10.30 7.33 -14.50
C THR A 177 -9.46 7.91 -13.36
N VAL A 178 -9.25 7.13 -12.30
CA VAL A 178 -8.52 7.50 -11.09
C VAL A 178 -7.53 6.42 -10.70
N LEU A 179 -6.42 6.84 -10.10
CA LEU A 179 -5.35 6.02 -9.58
C LEU A 179 -5.19 6.32 -8.08
N PRO A 180 -5.66 5.44 -7.18
CA PRO A 180 -5.50 5.64 -5.74
C PRO A 180 -4.09 5.23 -5.32
N LEU A 181 -3.29 6.21 -4.92
CA LEU A 181 -1.93 6.04 -4.42
C LEU A 181 -1.91 6.13 -2.90
N VAL A 182 -1.26 5.17 -2.25
CA VAL A 182 -1.04 5.19 -0.80
C VAL A 182 0.44 5.40 -0.53
N LEU A 183 0.75 6.39 0.30
CA LEU A 183 2.11 6.68 0.74
C LEU A 183 2.15 7.04 2.23
N ILE A 184 3.32 6.91 2.83
CA ILE A 184 3.60 7.41 4.18
C ILE A 184 4.48 8.66 4.02
N PRO A 185 3.90 9.87 4.04
CA PRO A 185 4.67 11.10 3.88
C PRO A 185 5.65 11.29 5.05
N ALA A 186 6.90 11.58 4.72
CA ALA A 186 7.94 11.89 5.70
C ALA A 186 7.87 13.37 6.14
N VAL A 187 6.97 13.72 7.06
CA VAL A 187 6.88 15.08 7.61
C VAL A 187 8.03 15.31 8.62
N PRO A 188 8.88 16.34 8.45
CA PRO A 188 9.97 16.60 9.39
C PRO A 188 9.49 16.82 10.83
N ALA A 189 10.11 16.13 11.79
CA ALA A 189 9.83 16.31 13.20
C ALA A 189 10.22 17.72 13.65
N GLY A 190 9.23 18.60 13.80
CA GLY A 190 9.43 20.02 14.13
C GLY A 190 8.99 21.01 13.05
N ALA A 191 8.43 20.53 11.93
CA ALA A 191 7.75 21.41 10.98
C ALA A 191 6.66 22.22 11.71
N ALA A 192 6.61 23.53 11.43
CA ALA A 192 5.55 24.38 11.97
C ALA A 192 4.18 23.89 11.44
N PRO A 193 3.08 23.97 12.22
CA PRO A 193 1.77 23.47 11.80
C PRO A 193 1.29 24.04 10.46
N ASP A 194 1.66 25.28 10.16
CA ASP A 194 1.35 26.03 8.95
C ASP A 194 2.43 25.93 7.85
N ALA A 195 3.46 25.10 8.03
CA ALA A 195 4.46 24.88 6.99
C ALA A 195 3.83 24.18 5.78
N ASP A 196 4.08 24.72 4.59
CA ASP A 196 3.54 24.21 3.34
C ASP A 196 4.38 23.05 2.78
N PHE A 197 3.67 22.01 2.34
CA PHE A 197 4.19 20.86 1.63
C PHE A 197 3.46 20.74 0.30
N THR A 198 4.21 20.38 -0.75
CA THR A 198 3.64 20.07 -2.06
C THR A 198 3.94 18.63 -2.40
N ILE A 199 2.90 17.89 -2.80
CA ILE A 199 3.04 16.58 -3.42
C ILE A 199 2.85 16.77 -4.92
N GLU A 200 3.85 16.41 -5.70
CA GLU A 200 3.85 16.56 -7.15
C GLU A 200 4.13 15.21 -7.82
N ILE A 201 3.43 14.93 -8.91
CA ILE A 201 3.74 13.82 -9.81
C ILE A 201 4.24 14.43 -11.13
N THR A 202 5.46 14.08 -11.51
CA THR A 202 6.07 14.45 -12.79
C THR A 202 6.20 13.23 -13.69
N ASP A 203 6.12 13.44 -15.00
CA ASP A 203 6.35 12.40 -15.99
C ASP A 203 7.86 12.19 -16.29
N GLY A 204 8.19 11.25 -17.18
CA GLY A 204 9.56 10.97 -17.59
C GLY A 204 10.28 12.11 -18.31
N GLN A 205 9.57 13.18 -18.72
CA GLN A 205 10.15 14.40 -19.27
C GLN A 205 10.37 15.48 -18.19
N GLY A 206 9.83 15.27 -16.99
CA GLY A 206 9.85 16.23 -15.89
C GLY A 206 8.68 17.21 -15.91
N ASP A 207 7.68 17.01 -16.77
CA ASP A 207 6.48 17.83 -16.79
C ASP A 207 5.53 17.41 -15.65
N THR A 208 4.92 18.39 -14.96
CA THR A 208 3.98 18.14 -13.87
C THR A 208 2.69 17.55 -14.40
N ALA A 209 2.44 16.28 -14.09
CA ALA A 209 1.21 15.57 -14.43
C ALA A 209 0.09 15.81 -13.41
N TRP A 210 0.43 16.01 -12.14
CA TRP A 210 -0.51 16.30 -11.05
C TRP A 210 0.21 16.96 -9.86
N SER A 211 -0.49 17.80 -9.10
CA SER A 211 0.06 18.36 -7.85
C SER A 211 -1.04 18.66 -6.84
N SER A 212 -0.71 18.61 -5.55
CA SER A 212 -1.56 19.05 -4.46
C SER A 212 -0.72 19.65 -3.32
N ARG A 213 -1.32 20.55 -2.53
CA ARG A 213 -0.67 21.24 -1.42
C ARG A 213 -1.33 20.89 -0.11
N PHE A 214 -0.51 20.76 0.92
CA PHE A 214 -0.94 20.44 2.28
C PHE A 214 -0.11 21.23 3.28
N THR A 215 -0.72 21.60 4.40
CA THR A 215 0.01 22.07 5.57
C THR A 215 0.54 20.89 6.39
N ALA A 216 1.55 21.13 7.23
CA ALA A 216 2.03 20.12 8.18
C ALA A 216 0.90 19.60 9.08
N ALA A 217 0.01 20.50 9.53
CA ALA A 217 -1.13 20.14 10.37
C ALA A 217 -2.11 19.21 9.66
N GLU A 218 -2.36 19.40 8.36
CA GLU A 218 -3.23 18.50 7.58
C GLU A 218 -2.57 17.13 7.37
N LEU A 219 -1.30 17.10 6.97
CA LEU A 219 -0.57 15.84 6.80
C LEU A 219 -0.49 15.04 8.10
N ASN A 220 -0.18 15.71 9.21
CA ASN A 220 -0.15 15.07 10.53
C ASN A 220 -1.54 14.55 10.92
N ARG A 221 -2.61 15.30 10.64
CA ARG A 221 -3.98 14.83 10.90
C ARG A 221 -4.33 13.57 10.10
N TYR A 222 -3.96 13.52 8.81
CA TYR A 222 -4.14 12.30 8.01
C TYR A 222 -3.34 11.13 8.58
N LEU A 223 -2.08 11.34 8.92
CA LEU A 223 -1.22 10.31 9.50
C LEU A 223 -1.72 9.83 10.87
N GLU A 224 -2.20 10.73 11.72
CA GLU A 224 -2.79 10.37 13.02
C GLU A 224 -4.04 9.51 12.86
N VAL A 225 -4.86 9.80 11.85
CA VAL A 225 -6.08 9.04 11.57
C VAL A 225 -5.71 7.72 10.90
N SER A 226 -5.15 7.71 9.70
CA SER A 226 -4.99 6.51 8.86
C SER A 226 -3.61 5.86 8.91
N GLY A 227 -2.57 6.51 9.45
CA GLY A 227 -1.18 6.06 9.37
C GLY A 227 -0.55 6.18 7.97
N VAL A 228 -1.36 6.52 6.97
CA VAL A 228 -0.99 6.69 5.56
C VAL A 228 -1.75 7.88 4.98
N LEU A 229 -1.22 8.47 3.92
CA LEU A 229 -1.91 9.40 3.06
C LEU A 229 -2.38 8.67 1.80
N THR A 230 -3.66 8.81 1.49
CA THR A 230 -4.25 8.31 0.25
C THR A 230 -4.47 9.49 -0.69
N LEU A 231 -3.95 9.40 -1.92
CA LEU A 231 -4.15 10.37 -2.98
C LEU A 231 -5.00 9.76 -4.08
N LEU A 232 -6.03 10.48 -4.52
CA LEU A 232 -6.79 10.12 -5.72
C LEU A 232 -6.26 10.97 -6.86
N VAL A 233 -5.39 10.39 -7.69
CA VAL A 233 -4.82 11.11 -8.83
C VAL A 233 -5.54 10.70 -10.11
N PRO A 234 -5.72 11.60 -11.10
CA PRO A 234 -6.25 11.20 -12.39
C PRO A 234 -5.41 10.08 -12.99
N ALA A 235 -6.06 9.09 -13.61
CA ALA A 235 -5.37 8.00 -14.27
C ALA A 235 -4.38 8.56 -15.31
N GLN A 236 -3.14 8.08 -15.24
CA GLN A 236 -2.06 8.56 -16.09
C GLN A 236 -1.89 7.65 -17.31
N PRO A 237 -1.41 8.17 -18.46
CA PRO A 237 -0.96 7.35 -19.58
C PRO A 237 0.12 6.33 -19.17
N GLU A 238 0.39 5.35 -20.05
CA GLU A 238 1.55 4.47 -19.86
C GLU A 238 2.84 5.28 -19.86
N GLY A 239 3.72 5.03 -18.89
CA GLY A 239 4.95 5.79 -18.74
C GLY A 239 5.62 5.64 -17.39
N THR A 240 6.78 6.27 -17.25
CA THR A 240 7.50 6.39 -15.98
C THR A 240 7.17 7.73 -15.34
N TYR A 241 6.94 7.72 -14.04
CA TYR A 241 6.53 8.88 -13.25
C TYR A 241 7.34 8.96 -11.96
N THR A 242 7.45 10.17 -11.44
CA THR A 242 8.08 10.46 -10.15
C THR A 242 7.07 11.19 -9.27
N LEU A 243 6.74 10.62 -8.10
CA LEU A 243 6.00 11.32 -7.05
C LEU A 243 7.01 11.91 -6.06
N GLN A 244 6.90 13.21 -5.81
CA GLN A 244 7.78 13.93 -4.89
C GLN A 244 6.97 14.66 -3.83
N LEU A 245 7.36 14.50 -2.57
CA LEU A 245 6.95 15.37 -1.46
C LEU A 245 8.06 16.41 -1.24
N ALA A 246 7.72 17.68 -1.36
CA ALA A 246 8.64 18.79 -1.17
C ALA A 246 8.11 19.79 -0.12
N SER A 247 9.05 20.50 0.49
CA SER A 247 8.81 21.69 1.31
C SER A 247 9.47 22.91 0.65
N GLU A 248 9.39 24.08 1.26
CA GLU A 248 10.11 25.28 0.80
C GLU A 248 11.64 25.05 0.73
N ASP A 249 12.19 24.20 1.60
CA ASP A 249 13.63 23.87 1.65
C ASP A 249 14.05 22.85 0.58
N GLY A 250 13.10 22.35 -0.22
CA GLY A 250 13.34 21.39 -1.30
C GLY A 250 12.69 20.01 -1.08
N PRO A 251 13.12 19.01 -1.87
CA PRO A 251 12.49 17.69 -1.87
C PRO A 251 12.85 16.89 -0.62
N ILE A 252 11.83 16.30 0.00
CA ILE A 252 11.95 15.50 1.22
C ILE A 252 11.90 14.02 0.90
N GLN A 253 11.00 13.63 -0.01
CA GLN A 253 10.73 12.23 -0.36
C GLN A 253 10.46 12.12 -1.86
N GLU A 254 10.99 11.07 -2.48
CA GLU A 254 10.80 10.77 -3.91
C GLU A 254 10.45 9.29 -4.07
N PHE A 255 9.49 9.01 -4.95
CA PHE A 255 9.08 7.67 -5.34
C PHE A 255 9.02 7.60 -6.87
N ARG A 256 9.54 6.50 -7.43
CA ARG A 256 9.47 6.25 -8.88
C ARG A 256 8.52 5.11 -9.16
N PHE A 257 7.65 5.29 -10.12
CA PHE A 257 6.70 4.27 -10.54
C PHE A 257 6.51 4.25 -12.05
N GLU A 258 6.11 3.11 -12.58
CA GLU A 258 5.79 2.89 -13.99
C GLU A 258 4.31 2.52 -14.10
N VAL A 259 3.54 3.25 -14.90
CA VAL A 259 2.15 2.89 -15.21
C VAL A 259 2.15 2.03 -16.46
N ARG A 260 1.54 0.84 -16.37
CA ARG A 260 1.26 -0.06 -17.48
C ARG A 260 -0.23 -0.28 -17.59
N GLN A 261 -0.79 -0.15 -18.78
CA GLN A 261 -2.20 -0.40 -19.01
C GLN A 261 -2.44 -1.87 -19.32
N ARG A 262 -3.43 -2.45 -18.65
CA ARG A 262 -3.85 -3.84 -18.89
C ARG A 262 -5.01 -3.94 -19.89
#